data_AF-A0A369QUP2-F1
#
_entry.id   AF-A0A369QUP2-F1
#
_cell.length_a   1.000
_cell.length_b   1.000
_cell.length_c   1.000
_cell.angle_alpha   90.00
_cell.angle_beta   90.00
_cell.angle_gamma   90.00
#
_symmetry.space_group_name_H-M   'P 1'
#
loop_
_entity.id
_entity.type
_entity.pdbx_description
1 polymer ?
#
loop_
_entity_poly.entity_id
_entity_poly.type
_entity_poly.pdbx_seq_one_letter_code
_entity_poly.pdbx_strand_id
1 'polypeptide(L)'
;MVDALKLMRIPFSVYLMPVYWFALSVLPEFCVYKAVYVFVIIHLLVYPASNGYNSFYDKDEGSIGGLKHPPKVTRKLLWLVLLFDFLALVGSFVLVSLEFTSGIFIYLLVSKAYSYDKIRLKKYPLVSTLVVIIFQGAFTFIMVQVGARTLPAHIMTATNLLFALVSTLFLCGSYPLTQVYQHQEDAQRGDQTLSLALGITGTFIFSALSLLLGAGFLIWNYLVTGQAMNILIFLVCTGPVVYIFGTWFWQVKKDPTMANFENTMRMNKVSSLSMSAAFILILLFTHYKLGSL
;
A
#
# COMPACT_ATOMS: atom_id res chain seq x y z
N MET A 1 9.69 -6.29 24.86
CA MET A 1 8.36 -6.41 24.22
C MET A 1 8.02 -5.12 23.50
N VAL A 2 8.15 -3.97 24.17
CA VAL A 2 7.94 -2.63 23.58
C VAL A 2 8.70 -2.43 22.27
N ASP A 3 10.00 -2.74 22.21
CA ASP A 3 10.79 -2.55 20.98
C ASP A 3 10.34 -3.44 19.83
N ALA A 4 9.94 -4.69 20.13
CA ALA A 4 9.35 -5.58 19.12
C ALA A 4 8.05 -4.99 18.56
N LEU A 5 7.17 -4.47 19.43
CA LEU A 5 5.92 -3.81 18.99
C LEU A 5 6.17 -2.56 18.15
N LYS A 6 7.20 -1.76 18.47
CA LYS A 6 7.60 -0.62 17.64
C LYS A 6 8.01 -1.10 16.23
N LEU A 7 8.84 -2.13 16.13
CA LEU A 7 9.32 -2.69 14.86
C LEU A 7 8.21 -3.34 14.01
N MET A 8 7.08 -3.74 14.61
CA MET A 8 5.89 -4.13 13.85
C MET A 8 5.27 -2.96 13.07
N ARG A 9 5.59 -1.71 13.42
CA ARG A 9 5.14 -0.50 12.73
C ARG A 9 3.62 -0.46 12.53
N ILE A 10 2.84 -0.85 13.55
CA ILE A 10 1.37 -0.88 13.47
C ILE A 10 0.77 0.47 13.00
N PRO A 11 1.23 1.64 13.48
CA PRO A 11 0.71 2.92 12.98
C PRO A 11 1.00 3.17 11.49
N PHE A 12 2.04 2.56 10.92
CA PHE A 12 2.36 2.68 9.50
C PHE A 12 1.29 2.04 8.61
N SER A 13 0.54 1.06 9.12
CA SER A 13 -0.59 0.45 8.40
C SER A 13 -1.66 1.46 7.98
N VAL A 14 -1.76 2.60 8.67
CA VAL A 14 -2.66 3.72 8.27
C VAL A 14 -2.32 4.19 6.85
N TYR A 15 -1.05 4.15 6.45
CA TYR A 15 -0.61 4.58 5.12
C TYR A 15 -0.98 3.61 3.99
N LEU A 16 -1.48 2.42 4.34
CA LEU A 16 -1.85 1.36 3.40
C LEU A 16 -3.37 1.22 3.21
N MET A 17 -4.17 1.99 3.96
CA MET A 17 -5.63 2.01 3.87
C MET A 17 -6.22 2.41 2.50
N PRO A 18 -5.60 3.27 1.68
CA PRO A 18 -6.22 3.71 0.42
C PRO A 18 -6.67 2.57 -0.49
N VAL A 19 -5.87 1.49 -0.57
CA VAL A 19 -6.20 0.33 -1.42
C VAL A 19 -7.44 -0.39 -0.91
N TYR A 20 -7.60 -0.53 0.41
CA TYR A 20 -8.79 -1.13 1.02
C TYR A 20 -10.05 -0.30 0.72
N TRP A 21 -9.98 1.02 0.92
CA TRP A 21 -11.13 1.89 0.65
C TRP A 21 -11.47 1.92 -0.83
N PHE A 22 -10.45 1.94 -1.70
CA PHE A 22 -10.64 1.89 -3.15
C PHE A 22 -11.33 0.60 -3.60
N ALA A 23 -10.90 -0.53 -3.06
CA ALA A 23 -11.47 -1.84 -3.37
C ALA A 23 -12.97 -1.90 -3.06
N LEU A 24 -13.41 -1.30 -1.94
CA LEU A 24 -14.81 -1.25 -1.56
C LEU A 24 -15.60 -0.17 -2.31
N SER A 25 -15.00 0.98 -2.60
CA SER A 25 -15.71 2.14 -3.17
C SER A 25 -16.28 1.90 -4.57
N VAL A 26 -15.81 0.88 -5.26
CA VAL A 26 -16.24 0.50 -6.61
C VAL A 26 -17.15 -0.72 -6.66
N LEU A 27 -17.56 -1.24 -5.49
CA LEU A 27 -18.49 -2.36 -5.39
C LEU A 27 -19.93 -1.83 -5.34
N PRO A 28 -20.87 -2.46 -6.08
CA PRO A 28 -22.28 -2.14 -5.96
C PRO A 28 -22.84 -2.61 -4.60
N GLU A 29 -22.37 -3.76 -4.13
CA GLU A 29 -22.78 -4.38 -2.87
C GLU A 29 -21.65 -5.25 -2.29
N PHE A 30 -21.61 -5.34 -0.97
CA PHE A 30 -20.71 -6.22 -0.22
C PHE A 30 -21.19 -6.44 1.21
N CYS A 31 -20.59 -7.42 1.88
CA CYS A 31 -20.87 -7.77 3.25
C CYS A 31 -20.08 -6.89 4.23
N VAL A 32 -20.75 -5.93 4.89
CA VAL A 32 -20.11 -4.90 5.75
C VAL A 32 -19.31 -5.51 6.90
N TYR A 33 -19.85 -6.48 7.65
CA TYR A 33 -19.13 -7.07 8.79
C TYR A 33 -17.89 -7.85 8.34
N LYS A 34 -17.93 -8.50 7.17
CA LYS A 34 -16.74 -9.14 6.60
C LYS A 34 -15.72 -8.14 6.11
N ALA A 35 -16.14 -7.03 5.51
CA ALA A 35 -15.24 -5.94 5.18
C ALA A 35 -14.50 -5.41 6.44
N VAL A 36 -15.21 -5.26 7.57
CA VAL A 36 -14.58 -4.90 8.85
C VAL A 36 -13.55 -5.96 9.30
N TYR A 37 -13.87 -7.25 9.24
CA TYR A 37 -12.89 -8.31 9.57
C TYR A 37 -11.68 -8.28 8.65
N VAL A 38 -11.89 -8.09 7.33
CA VAL A 38 -10.81 -7.92 6.35
C VAL A 38 -9.92 -6.74 6.72
N PHE A 39 -10.50 -5.60 7.09
CA PHE A 39 -9.76 -4.42 7.51
C PHE A 39 -8.87 -4.74 8.72
N VAL A 40 -9.45 -5.33 9.76
CA VAL A 40 -8.74 -5.67 11.00
C VAL A 40 -7.60 -6.65 10.73
N ILE A 41 -7.87 -7.73 9.99
CA ILE A 41 -6.86 -8.75 9.68
C ILE A 41 -5.70 -8.14 8.89
N ILE A 42 -5.99 -7.39 7.83
CA ILE A 42 -4.95 -6.85 6.97
C ILE A 42 -4.13 -5.77 7.71
N HIS A 43 -4.78 -4.79 8.34
CA HIS A 43 -4.10 -3.61 8.85
C HIS A 43 -3.50 -3.80 10.26
N LEU A 44 -4.10 -4.65 11.08
CA LEU A 44 -3.64 -4.88 12.45
C LEU A 44 -2.80 -6.14 12.61
N LEU A 45 -2.89 -7.11 11.69
CA LEU A 45 -2.12 -8.36 11.75
C LEU A 45 -1.14 -8.51 10.60
N VAL A 46 -1.62 -8.56 9.35
CA VAL A 46 -0.77 -8.89 8.18
C VAL A 46 0.29 -7.84 7.91
N TYR A 47 -0.09 -6.57 7.72
CA TYR A 47 0.90 -5.52 7.45
C TYR A 47 1.90 -5.34 8.59
N PRO A 48 1.49 -5.34 9.88
CA PRO A 48 2.46 -5.30 10.95
C PRO A 48 3.40 -6.50 11.00
N ALA A 49 2.91 -7.72 10.72
CA ALA A 49 3.74 -8.92 10.66
C ALA A 49 4.76 -8.87 9.51
N SER A 50 4.34 -8.39 8.34
CA SER A 50 5.23 -8.14 7.20
C SER A 50 6.31 -7.10 7.53
N ASN A 51 5.92 -5.99 8.15
CA ASN A 51 6.84 -4.93 8.58
C ASN A 51 7.84 -5.40 9.63
N GLY A 52 7.38 -6.16 10.62
CA GLY A 52 8.22 -6.73 11.67
C GLY A 52 9.17 -7.80 11.14
N TYR A 53 8.72 -8.63 10.19
CA TYR A 53 9.59 -9.60 9.52
C TYR A 53 10.70 -8.91 8.73
N ASN A 54 10.33 -7.88 7.96
CA ASN A 54 11.28 -7.07 7.22
C ASN A 54 12.33 -6.45 8.16
N SER A 55 11.91 -5.80 9.25
CA SER A 55 12.83 -5.23 10.24
C SER A 55 13.73 -6.29 10.90
N PHE A 56 13.24 -7.52 11.11
CA PHE A 56 14.05 -8.58 11.70
C PHE A 56 15.26 -8.99 10.84
N TYR A 57 15.06 -9.04 9.51
CA TYR A 57 16.11 -9.42 8.55
C TYR A 57 17.01 -8.25 8.15
N ASP A 58 16.46 -7.04 8.07
CA ASP A 58 17.19 -5.86 7.61
C ASP A 58 18.07 -5.26 8.71
N LYS A 59 17.60 -5.33 9.97
CA LYS A 59 18.32 -4.82 11.15
C LYS A 59 18.80 -3.38 10.95
N ASP A 60 17.95 -2.57 10.33
CA ASP A 60 18.25 -1.17 10.00
C ASP A 60 18.69 -0.39 11.24
N GLU A 61 19.73 0.42 11.08
CA GLU A 61 20.18 1.38 12.09
C GLU A 61 19.71 2.80 11.71
N GLY A 62 19.50 3.06 10.43
CA GLY A 62 18.94 4.29 9.90
C GLY A 62 17.41 4.33 10.00
N SER A 63 16.84 5.46 9.60
CA SER A 63 15.38 5.62 9.60
C SER A 63 14.71 4.66 8.62
N ILE A 64 13.57 4.10 9.02
CA ILE A 64 12.71 3.25 8.19
C ILE A 64 11.28 3.80 8.19
N GLY A 65 10.44 3.35 7.26
CA GLY A 65 9.05 3.83 7.16
C GLY A 65 8.33 3.87 8.52
N GLY A 66 7.93 5.07 8.95
CA GLY A 66 7.24 5.29 10.23
C GLY A 66 8.11 5.35 11.48
N LEU A 67 9.41 5.05 11.42
CA LEU A 67 10.34 5.07 12.55
C LEU A 67 11.65 5.77 12.17
N LYS A 68 11.87 6.98 12.72
CA LYS A 68 13.11 7.73 12.51
C LYS A 68 14.33 7.06 13.16
N HIS A 69 14.13 6.42 14.30
CA HIS A 69 15.17 5.71 15.05
C HIS A 69 14.64 4.32 15.45
N PRO A 70 14.80 3.30 14.58
CA PRO A 70 14.33 1.95 14.90
C PRO A 70 15.12 1.38 16.10
N PRO A 71 14.46 0.70 17.05
CA PRO A 71 15.18 0.03 18.14
C PRO A 71 15.89 -1.24 17.62
N LYS A 72 16.86 -1.73 18.39
CA LYS A 72 17.61 -2.94 18.03
C LYS A 72 16.69 -4.17 17.98
N VAL A 73 16.89 -4.97 16.93
CA VAL A 73 16.15 -6.22 16.71
C VAL A 73 16.51 -7.26 17.78
N THR A 74 15.49 -7.97 18.28
CA THR A 74 15.67 -9.14 19.15
C THR A 74 14.84 -10.31 18.64
N ARG A 75 15.15 -11.55 19.07
CA ARG A 75 14.37 -12.75 18.72
C ARG A 75 12.89 -12.66 19.11
N LYS A 76 12.54 -11.80 20.07
CA LYS A 76 11.14 -11.54 20.48
C LYS A 76 10.30 -10.99 19.31
N LEU A 77 10.90 -10.25 18.39
CA LEU A 77 10.21 -9.74 17.19
C LEU A 77 9.75 -10.89 16.30
N LEU A 78 10.59 -11.90 16.06
CA LEU A 78 10.22 -13.03 15.22
C LEU A 78 9.05 -13.83 15.81
N TRP A 79 9.05 -14.07 17.13
CA TRP A 79 7.92 -14.71 17.80
C TRP A 79 6.62 -13.91 17.68
N LEU A 80 6.71 -12.59 17.79
CA LEU A 80 5.55 -11.70 17.63
C LEU A 80 5.02 -11.71 16.19
N VAL A 81 5.91 -11.72 15.21
CA VAL A 81 5.57 -11.86 13.79
C VAL A 81 4.84 -13.18 13.53
N LEU A 82 5.37 -14.30 14.03
CA LEU A 82 4.75 -15.62 13.87
C LEU A 82 3.38 -15.70 14.55
N LEU A 83 3.23 -15.06 15.73
CA LEU A 83 1.92 -14.95 16.39
C LEU A 83 0.92 -14.19 15.52
N PHE A 84 1.33 -13.06 14.93
CA PHE A 84 0.44 -12.26 14.07
C PHE A 84 0.09 -13.00 12.77
N ASP A 85 1.04 -13.69 12.15
CA ASP A 85 0.80 -14.54 10.98
C ASP A 85 -0.23 -15.63 11.30
N PHE A 86 -0.05 -16.33 12.44
CA PHE A 86 -0.98 -17.35 12.91
C PHE A 86 -2.39 -16.78 13.16
N LEU A 87 -2.49 -15.67 13.89
CA LEU A 87 -3.77 -15.01 14.15
C LEU A 87 -4.44 -14.50 12.86
N ALA A 88 -3.67 -14.02 11.89
CA ALA A 88 -4.20 -13.59 10.60
C ALA A 88 -4.78 -14.76 9.80
N LEU A 89 -4.10 -15.91 9.77
CA LEU A 89 -4.57 -17.11 9.06
C LEU A 89 -5.79 -17.74 9.74
N VAL A 90 -5.76 -17.88 11.06
CA VAL A 90 -6.91 -18.41 11.82
C VAL A 90 -8.10 -17.45 11.73
N GLY A 91 -7.86 -16.15 11.91
CA GLY A 91 -8.91 -15.13 11.82
C GLY A 91 -9.53 -15.04 10.43
N SER A 92 -8.72 -15.08 9.36
CA SER A 92 -9.23 -15.08 7.98
C SER A 92 -10.07 -16.33 7.68
N PHE A 93 -9.66 -17.50 8.17
CA PHE A 93 -10.37 -18.75 7.96
C PHE A 93 -11.72 -18.77 8.70
N VAL A 94 -11.71 -18.41 9.98
CA VAL A 94 -12.90 -18.50 10.84
C VAL A 94 -13.90 -17.38 10.55
N LEU A 95 -13.43 -16.14 10.32
CA LEU A 95 -14.30 -14.95 10.25
C LEU A 95 -14.70 -14.55 8.83
N VAL A 96 -13.96 -14.98 7.80
CA VAL A 96 -14.13 -14.46 6.43
C VAL A 96 -14.46 -15.57 5.42
N SER A 97 -13.44 -16.30 4.96
CA SER A 97 -13.56 -17.40 3.99
C SER A 97 -12.22 -18.11 3.70
N LEU A 98 -12.30 -19.30 3.09
CA LEU A 98 -11.13 -20.04 2.64
C LEU A 98 -10.39 -19.35 1.49
N GLU A 99 -11.13 -18.71 0.56
CA GLU A 99 -10.56 -17.98 -0.58
C GLU A 99 -9.74 -16.77 -0.10
N PHE A 100 -10.29 -16.01 0.84
CA PHE A 100 -9.58 -14.90 1.47
C PHE A 100 -8.35 -15.39 2.25
N THR A 101 -8.49 -16.47 3.02
CA THR A 101 -7.37 -17.10 3.75
C THR A 101 -6.24 -17.52 2.82
N SER A 102 -6.58 -18.10 1.66
CA SER A 102 -5.60 -18.47 0.63
C SER A 102 -4.86 -17.24 0.11
N GLY A 103 -5.57 -16.14 -0.12
CA GLY A 103 -4.97 -14.85 -0.49
C GLY A 103 -3.99 -14.34 0.57
N ILE A 104 -4.39 -14.35 1.85
CA ILE A 104 -3.55 -13.94 2.98
C ILE A 104 -2.31 -14.85 3.09
N PHE A 105 -2.47 -16.16 2.95
CA PHE A 105 -1.37 -17.11 2.98
C PHE A 105 -0.34 -16.83 1.88
N ILE A 106 -0.79 -16.64 0.64
CA ILE A 106 0.09 -16.29 -0.49
C ILE A 106 0.79 -14.95 -0.22
N TYR A 107 0.05 -13.92 0.22
CA TYR A 107 0.63 -12.62 0.56
C TYR A 107 1.74 -12.75 1.60
N LEU A 108 1.49 -13.51 2.68
CA LEU A 108 2.47 -13.74 3.74
C LEU A 108 3.71 -14.45 3.21
N LEU A 109 3.56 -15.51 2.40
CA LEU A 109 4.69 -16.21 1.78
C LEU A 109 5.55 -15.27 0.93
N VAL A 110 4.92 -14.47 0.07
CA VAL A 110 5.62 -13.51 -0.78
C VAL A 110 6.31 -12.45 0.06
N SER A 111 5.65 -11.94 1.10
CA SER A 111 6.23 -11.00 2.06
C SER A 111 7.44 -11.59 2.78
N LYS A 112 7.44 -12.89 3.13
CA LYS A 112 8.61 -13.54 3.73
C LYS A 112 9.73 -13.71 2.72
N ALA A 113 9.43 -14.19 1.51
CA ALA A 113 10.41 -14.34 0.43
C ALA A 113 11.08 -13.00 0.06
N TYR A 114 10.34 -11.89 0.20
CA TYR A 114 10.84 -10.54 -0.05
C TYR A 114 12.02 -10.17 0.86
N SER A 115 12.00 -10.55 2.14
CA SER A 115 13.03 -10.16 3.14
C SER A 115 13.97 -11.29 3.58
N TYR A 116 13.58 -12.55 3.41
CA TYR A 116 14.37 -13.70 3.87
C TYR A 116 15.74 -13.73 3.19
N ASP A 117 16.82 -13.78 3.98
CA ASP A 117 18.22 -13.68 3.51
C ASP A 117 18.59 -14.65 2.37
N LYS A 118 18.04 -15.87 2.36
CA LYS A 118 18.31 -16.87 1.30
C LYS A 118 17.60 -16.61 -0.03
N ILE A 119 16.55 -15.77 -0.05
CA ILE A 119 15.78 -15.44 -1.26
C ILE A 119 15.95 -13.96 -1.60
N ARG A 120 15.62 -13.09 -0.65
CA ARG A 120 15.80 -11.62 -0.64
C ARG A 120 15.43 -10.97 -1.97
N LEU A 121 14.17 -11.14 -2.39
CA LEU A 121 13.66 -10.57 -3.67
C LEU A 121 13.91 -9.06 -3.77
N LYS A 122 13.92 -8.37 -2.61
CA LYS A 122 14.15 -6.93 -2.52
C LYS A 122 15.51 -6.45 -3.04
N LYS A 123 16.47 -7.37 -3.19
CA LYS A 123 17.80 -7.09 -3.76
C LYS A 123 17.73 -6.65 -5.23
N TYR A 124 16.71 -7.08 -5.97
CA TYR A 124 16.60 -6.84 -7.41
C TYR A 124 15.61 -5.70 -7.69
N PRO A 125 16.00 -4.61 -8.37
CA PRO A 125 15.18 -3.39 -8.43
C PRO A 125 13.82 -3.62 -9.09
N LEU A 126 13.81 -4.30 -10.23
CA LEU A 126 12.58 -4.59 -10.97
C LEU A 126 11.71 -5.64 -10.28
N VAL A 127 12.29 -6.76 -9.86
CA VAL A 127 11.53 -7.84 -9.19
C VAL A 127 10.94 -7.34 -7.87
N SER A 128 11.73 -6.64 -7.07
CA SER A 128 11.29 -6.00 -5.81
C SER A 128 10.09 -5.10 -6.05
N THR A 129 10.20 -4.20 -7.04
CA THR A 129 9.12 -3.27 -7.39
C THR A 129 7.88 -4.02 -7.86
N LEU A 130 8.00 -4.94 -8.81
CA LEU A 130 6.87 -5.70 -9.35
C LEU A 130 6.14 -6.48 -8.25
N VAL A 131 6.89 -7.16 -7.37
CA VAL A 131 6.31 -7.87 -6.24
C VAL A 131 5.52 -6.93 -5.35
N VAL A 132 6.09 -5.79 -4.96
CA VAL A 132 5.40 -4.86 -4.05
C VAL A 132 4.16 -4.25 -4.72
N ILE A 133 4.28 -3.74 -5.94
CA ILE A 133 3.17 -3.02 -6.59
C ILE A 133 2.01 -3.96 -6.94
N ILE A 134 2.30 -5.22 -7.30
CA ILE A 134 1.25 -6.22 -7.60
C ILE A 134 0.59 -6.68 -6.30
N PHE A 135 1.39 -7.07 -5.30
CA PHE A 135 0.86 -7.65 -4.06
C PHE A 135 0.17 -6.61 -3.17
N GLN A 136 0.68 -5.37 -3.10
CA GLN A 136 0.03 -4.27 -2.38
C GLN A 136 -1.02 -3.53 -3.23
N GLY A 137 -0.96 -3.61 -4.55
CA GLY A 137 -1.93 -3.03 -5.48
C GLY A 137 -3.04 -4.03 -5.85
N ALA A 138 -3.05 -4.48 -7.10
CA ALA A 138 -4.13 -5.30 -7.68
C ALA A 138 -4.49 -6.54 -6.85
N PHE A 139 -3.50 -7.27 -6.33
CA PHE A 139 -3.75 -8.46 -5.54
C PHE A 139 -4.49 -8.13 -4.25
N THR A 140 -4.01 -7.14 -3.48
CA THR A 140 -4.68 -6.71 -2.25
C THR A 140 -6.06 -6.13 -2.54
N PHE A 141 -6.20 -5.34 -3.61
CA PHE A 141 -7.48 -4.81 -4.06
C PHE A 141 -8.51 -5.93 -4.28
N ILE A 142 -8.15 -6.95 -5.07
CA ILE A 142 -9.03 -8.09 -5.34
C ILE A 142 -9.26 -8.92 -4.07
N MET A 143 -8.21 -9.14 -3.26
CA MET A 143 -8.32 -9.89 -2.01
C MET A 143 -9.31 -9.24 -1.04
N VAL A 144 -9.34 -7.90 -0.96
CA VAL A 144 -10.34 -7.16 -0.17
C VAL A 144 -11.75 -7.42 -0.69
N GLN A 145 -11.96 -7.39 -2.01
CA GLN A 145 -13.27 -7.66 -2.62
C GLN A 145 -13.75 -9.11 -2.38
N VAL A 146 -12.84 -10.08 -2.52
CA VAL A 146 -13.10 -11.49 -2.20
C VAL A 146 -13.51 -11.64 -0.73
N GLY A 147 -12.76 -11.02 0.19
CA GLY A 147 -13.06 -11.07 1.62
C GLY A 147 -14.39 -10.39 1.97
N ALA A 148 -14.71 -9.28 1.30
CA ALA A 148 -15.97 -8.57 1.45
C ALA A 148 -17.18 -9.29 0.83
N ARG A 149 -16.99 -10.47 0.21
CA ARG A 149 -18.04 -11.32 -0.38
C ARG A 149 -18.89 -10.63 -1.44
N THR A 150 -18.26 -9.83 -2.30
CA THR A 150 -18.92 -9.39 -3.53
C THR A 150 -19.05 -10.55 -4.53
N LEU A 151 -19.90 -10.39 -5.55
CA LEU A 151 -20.10 -11.42 -6.57
C LEU A 151 -18.81 -11.64 -7.39
N PRO A 152 -18.35 -12.89 -7.57
CA PRO A 152 -17.15 -13.17 -8.37
C PRO A 152 -17.21 -12.63 -9.80
N ALA A 153 -18.40 -12.63 -10.41
CA ALA A 153 -18.62 -12.07 -11.74
C ALA A 153 -18.28 -10.57 -11.80
N HIS A 154 -18.59 -9.81 -10.73
CA HIS A 154 -18.25 -8.37 -10.65
C HIS A 154 -16.74 -8.16 -10.60
N ILE A 155 -16.03 -8.99 -9.82
CA ILE A 155 -14.57 -8.91 -9.69
C ILE A 155 -13.88 -9.07 -11.05
N MET A 156 -14.40 -9.97 -11.89
CA MET A 156 -13.84 -10.32 -13.20
C MET A 156 -14.26 -9.37 -14.33
N THR A 157 -15.08 -8.36 -14.06
CA THR A 157 -15.44 -7.37 -15.08
C THR A 157 -14.21 -6.57 -15.52
N ALA A 158 -14.13 -6.21 -16.81
CA ALA A 158 -13.06 -5.38 -17.33
C ALA A 158 -12.93 -4.05 -16.58
N THR A 159 -14.07 -3.46 -16.20
CA THR A 159 -14.14 -2.24 -15.38
C THR A 159 -13.47 -2.43 -14.02
N ASN A 160 -13.75 -3.53 -13.31
CA ASN A 160 -13.17 -3.78 -12.00
C ASN A 160 -11.68 -4.15 -12.07
N LEU A 161 -11.28 -4.94 -13.07
CA LEU A 161 -9.88 -5.26 -13.32
C LEU A 161 -9.06 -4.01 -13.67
N LEU A 162 -9.66 -3.03 -14.36
CA LEU A 162 -9.03 -1.73 -14.61
C LEU A 162 -8.83 -0.94 -13.31
N PHE A 163 -9.77 -0.99 -12.35
CA PHE A 163 -9.55 -0.40 -11.01
C PHE A 163 -8.41 -1.11 -10.25
N ALA A 164 -8.30 -2.44 -10.35
CA ALA A 164 -7.18 -3.17 -9.77
C ALA A 164 -5.82 -2.77 -10.41
N LEU A 165 -5.80 -2.55 -11.73
CA LEU A 165 -4.62 -2.02 -12.43
C LEU A 165 -4.27 -0.60 -11.95
N VAL A 166 -5.27 0.28 -11.82
CA VAL A 166 -5.10 1.64 -11.27
C VAL A 166 -4.45 1.58 -9.88
N SER A 167 -4.90 0.67 -9.01
CA SER A 167 -4.31 0.46 -7.69
C SER A 167 -2.81 0.13 -7.80
N THR A 168 -2.45 -0.75 -8.73
CA THR A 168 -1.04 -1.10 -9.01
C THR A 168 -0.25 0.10 -9.54
N LEU A 169 -0.81 0.90 -10.43
CA LEU A 169 -0.15 2.09 -10.99
C LEU A 169 0.09 3.18 -9.94
N PHE A 170 -0.86 3.38 -9.03
CA PHE A 170 -0.66 4.28 -7.90
C PHE A 170 0.49 3.82 -7.00
N LEU A 171 0.56 2.52 -6.71
CA LEU A 171 1.68 1.93 -5.97
C LEU A 171 2.99 2.00 -6.74
N CYS A 172 2.96 1.84 -8.07
CA CYS A 172 4.12 2.01 -8.95
C CYS A 172 4.72 3.40 -8.80
N GLY A 173 3.88 4.43 -8.67
CA GLY A 173 4.36 5.78 -8.41
C GLY A 173 4.76 6.04 -6.96
N SER A 174 3.98 5.58 -5.98
CA SER A 174 4.22 5.92 -4.58
C SER A 174 5.36 5.10 -3.95
N TYR A 175 5.54 3.84 -4.33
CA TYR A 175 6.49 2.94 -3.67
C TYR A 175 7.95 3.40 -3.83
N PRO A 176 8.46 3.77 -5.02
CA PRO A 176 9.82 4.28 -5.16
C PRO A 176 10.08 5.54 -4.34
N LEU A 177 9.09 6.43 -4.17
CA LEU A 177 9.22 7.61 -3.31
C LEU A 177 9.48 7.24 -1.85
N THR A 178 8.96 6.10 -1.39
CA THR A 178 9.20 5.64 -0.01
C THR A 178 10.65 5.20 0.23
N GLN A 179 11.45 5.04 -0.83
CA GLN A 179 12.84 4.59 -0.77
C GLN A 179 13.84 5.74 -0.98
N VAL A 180 13.38 6.92 -1.41
CA VAL A 180 14.25 7.99 -1.92
C VAL A 180 15.24 8.52 -0.88
N TYR A 181 14.89 8.44 0.40
CA TYR A 181 15.76 8.86 1.50
C TYR A 181 16.71 7.76 2.02
N GLN A 182 16.55 6.52 1.55
CA GLN A 182 17.30 5.35 2.03
C GLN A 182 18.44 4.91 1.11
N HIS A 183 18.76 5.70 0.06
CA HIS A 183 19.74 5.31 -0.97
C HIS A 183 21.08 4.85 -0.40
N GLN A 184 21.62 5.57 0.58
CA GLN A 184 22.90 5.23 1.19
C GLN A 184 22.83 3.91 1.98
N GLU A 185 21.79 3.71 2.78
CA GLU A 185 21.63 2.52 3.62
C GLU A 185 21.34 1.27 2.76
N ASP A 186 20.50 1.42 1.72
CA ASP A 186 20.22 0.36 0.75
C ASP A 186 21.49 -0.10 0.03
N ALA A 187 22.31 0.86 -0.43
CA ALA A 187 23.58 0.57 -1.10
C ALA A 187 24.57 -0.15 -0.18
N GLN A 188 24.66 0.24 1.10
CA GLN A 188 25.54 -0.41 2.09
C GLN A 188 25.15 -1.87 2.36
N ARG A 189 23.86 -2.20 2.27
CA ARG A 189 23.36 -3.59 2.40
C ARG A 189 23.48 -4.42 1.13
N GLY A 190 23.89 -3.80 0.02
CA GLY A 190 23.91 -4.44 -1.30
C GLY A 190 22.52 -4.65 -1.92
N ASP A 191 21.50 -3.94 -1.42
CA ASP A 191 20.17 -3.90 -2.03
C ASP A 191 20.17 -2.87 -3.17
N GLN A 192 19.70 -3.27 -4.36
CA GLN A 192 19.54 -2.37 -5.51
C GLN A 192 18.06 -2.05 -5.66
N THR A 193 17.60 -0.95 -5.07
CA THR A 193 16.19 -0.52 -5.21
C THR A 193 15.96 0.22 -6.53
N LEU A 194 14.72 0.28 -7.00
CA LEU A 194 14.39 1.03 -8.21
C LEU A 194 14.70 2.52 -8.03
N SER A 195 14.42 3.07 -6.84
CA SER A 195 14.74 4.46 -6.55
C SER A 195 16.25 4.74 -6.60
N LEU A 196 17.07 3.83 -6.08
CA LEU A 196 18.52 3.93 -6.16
C LEU A 196 19.00 3.88 -7.63
N ALA A 197 18.47 2.95 -8.42
CA ALA A 197 18.83 2.79 -9.83
C ALA A 197 18.45 4.01 -10.70
N LEU A 198 17.30 4.65 -10.41
CA LEU A 198 16.85 5.86 -11.10
C LEU A 198 17.53 7.13 -10.59
N GLY A 199 18.15 7.08 -9.41
CA GLY A 199 18.56 8.25 -8.64
C GLY A 199 17.37 9.07 -8.14
N ILE A 200 17.67 10.11 -7.35
CA ILE A 200 16.63 10.95 -6.70
C ILE A 200 15.70 11.58 -7.74
N THR A 201 16.23 12.37 -8.68
CA THR A 201 15.42 13.08 -9.69
C THR A 201 14.63 12.11 -10.58
N GLY A 202 15.26 11.01 -11.02
CA GLY A 202 14.59 9.99 -11.84
C GLY A 202 13.44 9.32 -11.10
N THR A 203 13.58 9.09 -9.79
CA THR A 203 12.51 8.56 -8.93
C THR A 203 11.28 9.47 -8.96
N PHE A 204 11.45 10.79 -8.80
CA PHE A 204 10.33 11.72 -8.85
C PHE A 204 9.64 11.76 -10.22
N ILE A 205 10.42 11.77 -11.32
CA ILE A 205 9.84 11.78 -12.68
C ILE A 205 9.05 10.48 -12.93
N PHE A 206 9.64 9.33 -12.61
CA PHE A 206 8.98 8.03 -12.73
C PHE A 206 7.69 7.97 -11.91
N SER A 207 7.74 8.51 -10.70
CA SER A 207 6.59 8.56 -9.80
C SER A 207 5.48 9.43 -10.36
N ALA A 208 5.81 10.63 -10.87
CA ALA A 208 4.86 11.53 -11.49
C ALA A 208 4.16 10.89 -12.69
N LEU A 209 4.92 10.26 -13.60
CA LEU A 209 4.38 9.58 -14.77
C LEU A 209 3.44 8.43 -14.37
N SER A 210 3.85 7.59 -13.41
CA SER A 210 3.05 6.45 -12.95
C SER A 210 1.75 6.91 -12.26
N LEU A 211 1.81 7.94 -11.42
CA LEU A 211 0.64 8.53 -10.76
C LEU A 211 -0.32 9.17 -11.76
N LEU A 212 0.20 9.89 -12.76
CA LEU A 212 -0.61 10.49 -13.83
C LEU A 212 -1.29 9.43 -14.70
N LEU A 213 -0.58 8.34 -15.03
CA LEU A 213 -1.17 7.21 -15.74
C LEU A 213 -2.28 6.55 -14.92
N GLY A 214 -2.03 6.28 -13.64
CA GLY A 214 -3.04 5.73 -12.73
C GLY A 214 -4.28 6.63 -12.62
N ALA A 215 -4.08 7.95 -12.45
CA ALA A 215 -5.16 8.91 -12.38
C ALA A 215 -5.93 9.02 -13.71
N GLY A 216 -5.22 9.02 -14.84
CA GLY A 216 -5.81 9.04 -16.18
C GLY A 216 -6.70 7.83 -16.43
N PHE A 217 -6.22 6.62 -16.12
CA PHE A 217 -7.04 5.40 -16.23
C PHE A 217 -8.23 5.40 -15.28
N LEU A 218 -8.07 5.91 -14.05
CA LEU A 218 -9.18 6.03 -13.09
C LEU A 218 -10.27 6.96 -13.61
N ILE A 219 -9.88 8.15 -14.07
CA ILE A 219 -10.80 9.16 -14.62
C ILE A 219 -11.49 8.61 -15.86
N TRP A 220 -10.74 7.99 -16.77
CA TRP A 220 -11.32 7.35 -17.95
C TRP A 220 -12.35 6.27 -17.58
N ASN A 221 -12.02 5.39 -16.62
CA ASN A 221 -12.95 4.34 -16.17
C ASN A 221 -14.23 4.93 -15.56
N TYR A 222 -14.13 6.04 -14.80
CA TYR A 222 -15.32 6.74 -14.30
C TYR A 222 -16.11 7.46 -15.40
N LEU A 223 -15.45 8.01 -16.43
CA LEU A 223 -16.15 8.64 -17.56
C LEU A 223 -16.99 7.63 -18.33
N VAL A 224 -16.40 6.49 -18.72
CA VAL A 224 -17.10 5.47 -19.52
C VAL A 224 -18.22 4.76 -18.76
N THR A 225 -18.20 4.83 -17.42
CA THR A 225 -19.25 4.29 -16.55
C THR A 225 -20.23 5.35 -16.05
N GLY A 226 -20.14 6.60 -16.54
CA GLY A 226 -21.06 7.68 -16.17
C GLY A 226 -20.94 8.18 -14.72
N GLN A 227 -19.79 7.97 -14.08
CA GLN A 227 -19.53 8.30 -12.67
C GLN A 227 -18.84 9.67 -12.51
N ALA A 228 -19.37 10.72 -13.15
CA ALA A 228 -18.75 12.05 -13.18
C ALA A 228 -18.51 12.66 -11.78
N MET A 229 -19.40 12.41 -10.82
CA MET A 229 -19.23 12.88 -9.44
C MET A 229 -18.00 12.24 -8.77
N ASN A 230 -17.71 10.97 -9.06
CA ASN A 230 -16.57 10.26 -8.47
C ASN A 230 -15.23 10.86 -8.95
N ILE A 231 -15.20 11.39 -10.18
CA ILE A 231 -14.07 12.16 -10.71
C ILE A 231 -13.87 13.45 -9.90
N LEU A 232 -14.94 14.20 -9.67
CA LEU A 232 -14.88 15.45 -8.90
C LEU A 232 -14.39 15.21 -7.47
N ILE A 233 -14.97 14.21 -6.78
CA ILE A 233 -14.56 13.82 -5.42
C ILE A 233 -13.07 13.46 -5.40
N PHE A 234 -12.62 12.62 -6.34
CA PHE A 234 -11.22 12.21 -6.44
C PHE A 234 -10.28 13.41 -6.63
N LEU A 235 -10.56 14.29 -7.60
CA LEU A 235 -9.71 15.45 -7.91
C LEU A 235 -9.63 16.43 -6.73
N VAL A 236 -10.77 16.74 -6.10
CA VAL A 236 -10.80 17.65 -4.95
C VAL A 236 -10.02 17.08 -3.77
N CYS A 237 -10.23 15.81 -3.42
CA CYS A 237 -9.57 15.18 -2.28
C CYS A 237 -8.07 14.96 -2.49
N THR A 238 -7.64 14.73 -3.73
CA THR A 238 -6.23 14.49 -4.07
C THR A 238 -5.44 15.75 -4.48
N GLY A 239 -6.09 16.91 -4.60
CA GLY A 239 -5.42 18.20 -4.81
C GLY A 239 -4.25 18.48 -3.85
N PRO A 240 -4.39 18.25 -2.53
CA PRO A 240 -3.28 18.38 -1.58
C PRO A 240 -2.07 17.49 -1.89
N VAL A 241 -2.31 16.29 -2.44
CA VAL A 241 -1.26 15.33 -2.82
C VAL A 241 -0.42 15.91 -3.96
N VAL A 242 -1.07 16.44 -5.00
CA VAL A 242 -0.41 17.08 -6.14
C VAL A 242 0.40 18.29 -5.69
N TYR A 243 -0.18 19.14 -4.84
CA TYR A 243 0.49 20.33 -4.32
C TYR A 243 1.75 19.98 -3.52
N ILE A 244 1.66 19.04 -2.57
CA ILE A 244 2.80 18.64 -1.74
C ILE A 244 3.85 17.92 -2.57
N PHE A 245 3.45 17.01 -3.47
CA PHE A 245 4.39 16.32 -4.36
C PHE A 245 5.15 17.32 -5.24
N GLY A 246 4.45 18.26 -5.88
CA GLY A 246 5.08 19.27 -6.74
C GLY A 246 6.03 20.20 -5.97
N THR A 247 5.62 20.63 -4.79
CA THR A 247 6.45 21.46 -3.90
C THR A 247 7.70 20.69 -3.45
N TRP A 248 7.54 19.43 -3.04
CA TRP A 248 8.66 18.59 -2.62
C TRP A 248 9.61 18.32 -3.76
N PHE A 249 9.11 18.01 -4.95
CA PHE A 249 9.96 17.78 -6.13
C PHE A 249 10.77 19.02 -6.49
N TRP A 250 10.17 20.21 -6.42
CA TRP A 250 10.87 21.47 -6.66
C TRP A 250 11.96 21.73 -5.61
N GLN A 251 11.68 21.45 -4.33
CA GLN A 251 12.68 21.54 -3.25
C GLN A 251 13.85 20.58 -3.50
N VAL A 252 13.57 19.33 -3.86
CA VAL A 252 14.59 18.32 -4.16
C VAL A 252 15.45 18.69 -5.37
N LYS A 253 14.86 19.30 -6.40
CA LYS A 253 15.64 19.80 -7.55
C LYS A 253 16.63 20.91 -7.16
N LYS A 254 16.28 21.73 -6.16
CA LYS A 254 17.16 22.79 -5.66
C LYS A 254 18.20 22.26 -4.68
N ASP A 255 17.79 21.32 -3.84
CA ASP A 255 18.61 20.73 -2.79
C ASP A 255 18.26 19.24 -2.64
N PRO A 256 19.11 18.33 -3.15
CA PRO A 256 18.88 16.90 -3.04
C PRO A 256 18.73 16.38 -1.60
N THR A 257 19.22 17.09 -0.59
CA THR A 257 19.07 16.70 0.82
C THR A 257 17.62 16.78 1.31
N MET A 258 16.74 17.45 0.56
CA MET A 258 15.30 17.47 0.81
C MET A 258 14.61 16.13 0.52
N ALA A 259 15.30 15.19 -0.15
CA ALA A 259 14.88 13.79 -0.27
C ALA A 259 15.16 13.03 1.04
N ASN A 260 14.55 13.49 2.14
CA ASN A 260 14.77 13.00 3.48
C ASN A 260 13.54 12.29 4.06
N PHE A 261 13.73 11.71 5.25
CA PHE A 261 12.71 10.96 5.98
C PHE A 261 11.46 11.81 6.25
N GLU A 262 11.63 13.05 6.69
CA GLU A 262 10.53 13.95 7.08
C GLU A 262 9.60 14.25 5.92
N ASN A 263 10.15 14.64 4.77
CA ASN A 263 9.35 14.93 3.58
C ASN A 263 8.70 13.66 3.02
N THR A 264 9.40 12.52 3.06
CA THR A 264 8.82 11.23 2.65
C THR A 264 7.64 10.84 3.53
N MET A 265 7.76 10.97 4.86
CA MET A 265 6.65 10.68 5.78
C MET A 265 5.50 11.67 5.65
N ARG A 266 5.79 12.96 5.42
CA ARG A 266 4.76 13.97 5.12
C ARG A 266 3.98 13.59 3.86
N MET A 267 4.68 13.20 2.80
CA MET A 267 4.07 12.76 1.55
C MET A 267 3.18 11.52 1.76
N ASN A 268 3.69 10.50 2.45
CA ASN A 268 2.92 9.29 2.77
C ASN A 268 1.66 9.60 3.57
N LYS A 269 1.77 10.44 4.60
CA LYS A 269 0.63 10.82 5.44
C LYS A 269 -0.45 11.55 4.63
N VAL A 270 -0.07 12.57 3.86
CA VAL A 270 -1.04 13.35 3.10
C VAL A 270 -1.64 12.52 1.97
N SER A 271 -0.82 11.79 1.22
CA SER A 271 -1.30 10.88 0.17
C SER A 271 -2.33 9.89 0.72
N SER A 272 -1.99 9.21 1.81
CA SER A 272 -2.88 8.20 2.38
C SER A 272 -4.19 8.78 2.90
N LEU A 273 -4.14 9.91 3.62
CA LEU A 273 -5.34 10.55 4.15
C LEU A 273 -6.23 11.08 3.03
N SER A 274 -5.65 11.76 2.04
CA SER A 274 -6.37 12.29 0.88
C SER A 274 -7.00 11.19 0.04
N MET A 275 -6.27 10.12 -0.29
CA MET A 275 -6.81 9.02 -1.08
C MET A 275 -7.87 8.22 -0.30
N SER A 276 -7.63 7.97 1.00
CA SER A 276 -8.65 7.31 1.84
C SER A 276 -9.92 8.15 1.92
N ALA A 277 -9.80 9.46 2.14
CA ALA A 277 -10.96 10.36 2.14
C ALA A 277 -11.71 10.35 0.80
N ALA A 278 -10.97 10.38 -0.33
CA ALA A 278 -11.56 10.29 -1.66
C ALA A 278 -12.41 9.03 -1.81
N PHE A 279 -11.83 7.86 -1.53
CA PHE A 279 -12.53 6.58 -1.73
C PHE A 279 -13.62 6.32 -0.70
N ILE A 280 -13.48 6.80 0.54
CA ILE A 280 -14.58 6.78 1.52
C ILE A 280 -15.76 7.63 1.03
N LEU A 281 -15.50 8.85 0.54
CA LEU A 281 -16.57 9.71 0.03
C LEU A 281 -17.24 9.12 -1.22
N ILE A 282 -16.47 8.52 -2.12
CA ILE A 282 -17.00 7.79 -3.29
C ILE A 282 -17.86 6.60 -2.84
N LEU A 283 -17.39 5.81 -1.86
CA LEU A 283 -18.14 4.69 -1.29
C LEU A 283 -19.49 5.14 -0.73
N LEU A 284 -19.49 6.19 0.10
CA LEU A 284 -20.70 6.74 0.71
C LEU A 284 -21.66 7.29 -0.35
N PHE A 285 -21.14 8.01 -1.34
CA PHE A 285 -21.95 8.57 -2.43
C PHE A 285 -22.61 7.47 -3.28
N THR A 286 -21.85 6.45 -3.66
CA THR A 286 -22.34 5.31 -4.47
C THR A 286 -23.47 4.57 -3.74
N HIS A 287 -23.31 4.25 -2.46
CA HIS A 287 -24.34 3.53 -1.70
C HIS A 287 -25.53 4.38 -1.28
N TYR A 288 -25.34 5.68 -1.03
CA TYR A 288 -26.47 6.60 -0.83
C TYR A 288 -27.37 6.62 -2.08
N LYS A 289 -26.76 6.72 -3.27
CA LYS A 289 -27.50 6.72 -4.53
C LYS A 289 -28.26 5.40 -4.76
N LEU A 290 -27.64 4.26 -4.47
CA LEU A 290 -28.28 2.95 -4.61
C LEU A 290 -29.45 2.75 -3.65
N GLY A 291 -29.38 3.27 -2.42
CA GLY A 291 -30.49 3.21 -1.46
C GLY A 291 -31.64 4.18 -1.76
N SER A 292 -31.43 5.15 -2.67
CA SER A 292 -32.43 6.13 -3.09
C SER A 292 -33.18 5.76 -4.39
N LEU A 293 -32.81 4.64 -5.02
CA LEU A 293 -33.43 4.07 -6.21
C LEU A 293 -34.33 2.88 -5.82
#